data_AF-A0A329VW53-F1
#
_entry.id   AF-A0A329VW53-F1
#
_cell.length_a   1.000
_cell.length_b   1.000
_cell.length_c   1.000
_cell.angle_alpha   90.00
_cell.angle_beta   90.00
_cell.angle_gamma   90.00
#
_symmetry.space_group_name_H-M   'P 1'
#
loop_
_entity.id
_entity.type
_entity.pdbx_description
1 polymer ?
#
loop_
_entity_poly.entity_id
_entity_poly.type
_entity_poly.pdbx_seq_one_letter_code
_entity_poly.pdbx_strand_id
1 'polypeptide(L)'
;MEKINFLVQGSAEEPYKATFIKDGKDFLAFCTCPAGENGMYCKHRINIINGDTRNIVSDNIQQVDIISKQWLPNSSIEAALEDIKRAESLLDDIKRAISLAKRNAAKVMRGG
;
A
#
# COMPACT_ATOMS: atom_id res chain seq x y z
N MET A 1 3.90 -18.97 -16.26
CA MET A 1 4.00 -17.80 -15.35
C MET A 1 3.25 -16.65 -15.99
N GLU A 2 2.19 -16.17 -15.33
CA GLU A 2 1.42 -15.02 -15.82
C GLU A 2 2.11 -13.73 -15.38
N LYS A 3 2.24 -12.75 -16.29
CA LYS A 3 2.94 -11.49 -16.04
C LYS A 3 2.10 -10.32 -16.54
N ILE A 4 1.89 -9.32 -15.69
CA ILE A 4 1.12 -8.12 -16.00
C ILE A 4 2.00 -6.90 -15.72
N ASN A 5 2.03 -5.95 -16.65
CA ASN A 5 2.78 -4.70 -16.49
C ASN A 5 1.80 -3.52 -16.58
N PHE A 6 1.97 -2.53 -15.71
CA PHE A 6 1.24 -1.27 -15.75
C PHE A 6 2.23 -0.12 -15.90
N LEU A 7 1.85 0.90 -16.67
CA LEU A 7 2.52 2.20 -16.64
C LEU A 7 1.76 3.11 -15.68
N VAL A 8 2.46 3.67 -14.71
CA VAL A 8 1.88 4.48 -13.64
C VAL A 8 2.54 5.85 -13.64
N GLN A 9 1.73 6.89 -13.82
CA GLN A 9 2.20 8.27 -13.70
C GLN A 9 2.53 8.57 -12.24
N GLY A 10 3.75 9.00 -12.01
CA GLY A 10 4.25 9.41 -10.69
C GLY A 10 4.86 10.81 -10.76
N SER A 11 5.88 11.03 -9.94
CA SER A 11 6.61 12.29 -9.86
C SER A 11 7.61 12.54 -11.00
N ALA A 12 7.97 11.52 -11.78
CA ALA A 12 8.86 11.66 -12.94
C ALA A 12 8.07 12.05 -14.20
N GLU A 13 8.75 12.63 -15.19
CA GLU A 13 8.18 12.86 -16.53
C GLU A 13 7.78 11.55 -17.20
N GLU A 14 8.64 10.53 -17.12
CA GLU A 14 8.35 9.21 -17.67
C GLU A 14 7.55 8.35 -16.67
N PRO A 15 6.47 7.68 -17.11
CA PRO A 15 5.71 6.78 -16.27
C PRO A 15 6.56 5.64 -15.70
N TYR A 16 6.37 5.33 -14.42
CA TYR A 16 7.00 4.18 -13.80
C TYR A 16 6.34 2.88 -14.25
N LYS A 17 7.14 1.83 -14.46
CA LYS A 17 6.64 0.50 -14.80
C LYS A 17 6.47 -0.34 -13.54
N ALA A 18 5.23 -0.71 -13.23
CA ALA A 18 4.91 -1.69 -12.20
C ALA A 18 4.71 -3.08 -12.84
N THR A 19 5.48 -4.06 -12.39
CA THR A 19 5.47 -5.44 -12.94
C THR A 19 4.97 -6.41 -11.88
N PHE A 20 3.97 -7.20 -12.21
CA PHE A 20 3.40 -8.24 -11.37
C PHE A 20 3.60 -9.59 -12.04
N ILE A 21 4.10 -10.59 -11.30
CA ILE A 21 4.38 -11.93 -11.81
C ILE A 21 3.72 -12.96 -10.89
N LYS A 22 2.81 -13.77 -11.41
CA LYS A 22 2.15 -14.83 -10.65
C LYS A 22 3.13 -15.96 -10.35
N ASP A 23 3.20 -16.36 -9.08
CA ASP A 23 4.06 -17.44 -8.60
C ASP A 23 3.30 -18.36 -7.64
N GLY A 24 2.69 -19.42 -8.20
CA GLY A 24 1.86 -20.35 -7.42
C GLY A 24 0.70 -19.64 -6.73
N LYS A 25 0.62 -19.76 -5.40
CA LYS A 25 -0.39 -19.05 -4.58
C LYS A 25 -0.06 -17.57 -4.38
N ASP A 26 1.20 -17.19 -4.54
CA ASP A 26 1.73 -15.85 -4.32
C ASP A 26 1.94 -15.11 -5.65
N PHE A 27 2.49 -13.90 -5.56
CA PHE A 27 2.96 -13.14 -6.71
C PHE A 27 4.09 -12.20 -6.29
N LEU A 28 4.95 -11.87 -7.25
CA LEU A 28 6.01 -10.88 -7.08
C LEU A 28 5.55 -9.55 -7.67
N ALA A 29 5.93 -8.43 -7.03
CA ALA A 29 5.59 -7.09 -7.47
C ALA A 29 6.83 -6.18 -7.49
N PHE A 30 7.21 -5.71 -8.67
CA PHE A 30 8.36 -4.83 -8.90
C PHE A 30 7.88 -3.46 -9.41
N CYS A 31 8.64 -2.41 -9.16
CA CYS A 31 8.35 -1.09 -9.70
C CYS A 31 9.64 -0.32 -9.95
N THR A 32 9.74 0.36 -11.10
CA THR A 32 10.90 1.16 -11.49
C THR A 32 10.93 2.56 -10.88
N CYS A 33 10.12 2.83 -9.86
CA CYS A 33 10.22 4.07 -9.08
C CYS A 33 11.33 3.96 -8.04
N PRO A 34 11.91 5.07 -7.55
CA PRO A 34 13.02 5.03 -6.60
C PRO A 34 12.76 4.15 -5.38
N ALA A 35 11.56 4.23 -4.80
CA ALA A 35 11.18 3.35 -3.68
C ALA A 35 11.12 1.87 -4.09
N GLY A 36 10.59 1.57 -5.27
CA GLY A 36 10.48 0.19 -5.77
C GLY A 36 11.83 -0.43 -6.09
N GLU A 37 12.74 0.33 -6.71
CA GLU A 37 14.10 -0.12 -7.02
C GLU A 37 14.93 -0.38 -5.75
N ASN A 38 14.68 0.40 -4.70
CA ASN A 38 15.30 0.20 -3.38
C ASN A 38 14.55 -0.85 -2.50
N GLY A 39 13.60 -1.60 -3.07
CA GLY A 39 12.85 -2.64 -2.35
C GLY A 39 11.86 -2.11 -1.30
N MET A 40 11.60 -0.81 -1.25
CA MET A 40 10.75 -0.14 -0.26
C MET A 40 9.29 -0.09 -0.67
N TYR A 41 8.39 0.05 0.31
CA TYR A 41 6.97 0.28 0.09
C TYR A 41 6.74 1.50 -0.82
N CYS A 42 6.01 1.31 -1.94
CA CYS A 42 5.74 2.39 -2.89
C CYS A 42 4.26 2.45 -3.27
N LYS A 43 3.73 3.67 -3.36
CA LYS A 43 2.30 3.91 -3.65
C LYS A 43 1.85 3.30 -4.97
N HIS A 44 2.72 3.23 -5.99
CA HIS A 44 2.37 2.69 -7.29
C HIS A 44 1.93 1.22 -7.23
N ARG A 45 2.71 0.35 -6.57
CA ARG A 45 2.36 -1.08 -6.41
C ARG A 45 1.12 -1.24 -5.56
N ILE A 46 1.08 -0.51 -4.44
CA ILE A 46 0.04 -0.62 -3.43
C ILE A 46 -1.32 -0.17 -3.96
N ASN A 47 -1.35 0.92 -4.71
CA ASN A 47 -2.58 1.41 -5.33
C ASN A 47 -3.15 0.33 -6.26
N ILE A 48 -2.34 -0.26 -7.13
CA ILE A 48 -2.78 -1.36 -8.01
C ILE A 48 -3.28 -2.56 -7.20
N ILE A 49 -2.53 -2.98 -6.17
CA ILE A 49 -2.93 -4.10 -5.30
C ILE A 49 -4.28 -3.82 -4.61
N ASN A 50 -4.53 -2.57 -4.22
CA ASN A 50 -5.78 -2.15 -3.59
C ASN A 50 -6.91 -1.86 -4.60
N GLY A 51 -6.70 -2.09 -5.90
CA GLY A 51 -7.71 -1.83 -6.92
C GLY A 51 -7.83 -0.38 -7.38
N ASP A 52 -6.89 0.49 -7.01
CA ASP A 52 -6.88 1.91 -7.39
C ASP A 52 -6.17 2.12 -8.74
N THR A 53 -6.95 2.64 -9.69
CA THR A 53 -6.57 2.80 -11.09
C THR A 53 -6.17 4.23 -11.47
N ARG A 54 -6.32 5.21 -10.57
CA ARG A 54 -6.29 6.66 -10.90
C ARG A 54 -5.04 7.14 -11.61
N ASN A 55 -3.89 6.52 -11.35
CA ASN A 55 -2.60 6.94 -11.90
C ASN A 55 -2.08 6.00 -12.98
N ILE A 56 -2.87 5.03 -13.43
CA ILE A 56 -2.47 4.11 -14.49
C ILE A 56 -2.71 4.80 -15.84
N VAL A 57 -1.66 4.86 -16.67
CA VAL A 57 -1.69 5.50 -17.99
C VAL A 57 -1.58 4.50 -19.15
N SER A 58 -1.47 3.20 -18.85
CA SER A 58 -1.54 2.12 -19.85
C SER A 58 -2.97 1.61 -20.06
N ASP A 59 -3.25 1.06 -21.25
CA ASP A 59 -4.59 0.63 -21.70
C ASP A 59 -5.15 -0.64 -21.04
N ASN A 60 -4.53 -1.14 -19.97
CA ASN A 60 -4.84 -2.42 -19.34
C ASN A 60 -5.40 -2.28 -17.92
N ILE A 61 -6.07 -1.16 -17.61
CA ILE A 61 -6.65 -0.86 -16.29
C ILE A 61 -7.55 -1.99 -15.78
N GLN A 62 -8.25 -2.71 -16.66
CA GLN A 62 -9.13 -3.82 -16.32
C GLN A 62 -8.38 -5.01 -15.71
N GLN A 63 -7.07 -5.15 -15.99
CA GLN A 63 -6.23 -6.19 -15.41
C GLN A 63 -5.90 -5.92 -13.94
N VAL A 64 -6.20 -4.74 -13.41
CA VAL A 64 -6.06 -4.45 -11.97
C VAL A 64 -6.90 -5.40 -11.13
N ASP A 65 -8.11 -5.75 -11.60
CA ASP A 65 -8.98 -6.72 -10.91
C ASP A 65 -8.35 -8.11 -10.80
N ILE A 66 -7.50 -8.50 -11.76
CA ILE A 66 -6.75 -9.75 -11.67
C ILE A 66 -5.81 -9.70 -10.47
N ILE A 67 -5.10 -8.58 -10.29
CA ILE A 67 -4.21 -8.39 -9.15
C ILE A 67 -4.98 -8.32 -7.84
N SER A 68 -5.95 -7.41 -7.73
CA SER A 68 -6.60 -7.08 -6.47
C SER A 68 -7.63 -8.11 -6.02
N LYS A 69 -8.32 -8.79 -6.95
CA LYS A 69 -9.38 -9.76 -6.62
C LYS A 69 -8.99 -11.21 -6.82
N GLN A 70 -8.03 -11.53 -7.69
CA GLN A 70 -7.65 -12.92 -7.97
C GLN A 70 -6.31 -13.30 -7.36
N TRP A 71 -5.28 -12.44 -7.45
CA TRP A 71 -3.94 -12.78 -6.99
C TRP A 71 -3.68 -12.41 -5.53
N LEU A 72 -4.28 -11.32 -5.04
CA LEU A 72 -4.12 -10.86 -3.66
C LEU A 72 -4.67 -11.83 -2.60
N PRO A 73 -5.89 -12.40 -2.74
CA PRO A 73 -6.45 -13.22 -1.68
C PRO A 73 -5.61 -14.45 -1.35
N ASN A 74 -5.40 -14.69 -0.05
CA ASN A 74 -4.56 -15.73 0.54
C ASN A 74 -3.07 -15.67 0.17
N SER A 75 -2.59 -14.52 -0.31
CA SER A 75 -1.17 -14.30 -0.58
C SER A 75 -0.42 -13.83 0.67
N SER A 76 0.89 -14.05 0.68
CA SER A 76 1.80 -13.52 1.70
C SER A 76 1.85 -11.98 1.66
N ILE A 77 1.57 -11.38 0.50
CA ILE A 77 1.45 -9.91 0.37
C ILE A 77 0.20 -9.40 1.10
N GLU A 78 -0.94 -10.09 0.98
CA GLU A 78 -2.16 -9.73 1.72
C GLU A 78 -1.90 -9.74 3.23
N ALA A 79 -1.32 -10.82 3.76
CA ALA A 79 -0.99 -10.91 5.18
C ALA A 79 -0.07 -9.77 5.65
N ALA A 80 0.94 -9.41 4.87
CA ALA A 80 1.83 -8.29 5.19
C ALA A 80 1.11 -6.92 5.17
N LEU A 81 0.15 -6.72 4.25
CA LEU A 81 -0.66 -5.50 4.21
C LEU A 81 -1.66 -5.43 5.38
N GLU A 82 -2.20 -6.57 5.79
CA GLU A 82 -3.05 -6.64 6.99
C GLU A 82 -2.27 -6.30 8.27
N ASP A 83 -1.02 -6.75 8.39
CA ASP A 83 -0.16 -6.39 9.52
C ASP A 83 0.12 -4.88 9.58
N ILE A 84 0.35 -4.24 8.42
CA ILE A 84 0.47 -2.77 8.33
C ILE A 84 -0.82 -2.10 8.82
N LYS A 85 -1.98 -2.53 8.31
CA LYS A 85 -3.28 -1.97 8.70
C LYS A 85 -3.54 -2.12 10.21
N ARG A 86 -3.17 -3.26 10.79
CA ARG A 86 -3.30 -3.51 12.23
C ARG A 86 -2.40 -2.56 13.03
N ALA A 87 -1.14 -2.39 12.60
CA ALA A 87 -0.20 -1.48 13.25
C ALA A 87 -0.67 -0.01 13.17
N GLU A 88 -1.22 0.41 12.03
CA GLU A 88 -1.78 1.75 11.85
C GLU A 88 -2.99 2.00 12.76
N SER A 89 -3.88 1.02 12.92
CA SER A 89 -5.02 1.11 13.83
C SER A 89 -4.56 1.26 15.29
N LEU A 90 -3.60 0.43 15.72
CA LEU A 90 -3.02 0.52 17.07
C LEU A 90 -2.35 1.88 17.31
N LEU A 91 -1.64 2.41 16.31
CA LEU A 91 -1.03 3.73 16.38
C LEU A 91 -2.07 4.83 16.59
N ASP A 92 -3.21 4.77 15.89
CA ASP A 92 -4.29 5.73 16.05
C ASP A 92 -4.92 5.68 17.45
N ASP A 93 -5.16 4.47 17.97
CA ASP A 93 -5.66 4.28 19.35
C ASP A 93 -4.71 4.86 20.39
N ILE A 94 -3.41 4.58 20.26
CA ILE A 94 -2.37 5.12 21.14
C ILE A 94 -2.32 6.65 21.05
N LYS A 95 -2.39 7.23 19.84
CA LYS A 95 -2.44 8.69 19.66
C LYS A 95 -3.64 9.31 20.36
N ARG A 96 -4.82 8.70 20.26
CA ARG A 96 -6.04 9.14 20.97
C ARG A 96 -5.86 9.08 22.49
N ALA A 97 -5.33 7.97 23.01
CA ALA A 97 -5.07 7.81 24.44
C ALA A 97 -4.07 8.86 24.97
N ILE A 98 -2.97 9.10 24.25
CA ILE A 98 -1.98 10.15 24.58
C ILE A 98 -2.65 11.52 24.60
N SER A 99 -3.47 11.83 23.60
CA SER A 99 -4.18 13.11 23.54
C SER A 99 -5.12 13.31 24.74
N LEU A 100 -5.81 12.26 25.19
CA LEU A 100 -6.66 12.31 26.38
C LEU A 100 -5.83 12.51 27.66
N ALA A 101 -4.75 11.74 27.82
CA ALA A 101 -3.85 11.84 28.97
C ALA A 101 -3.24 13.24 29.10
N LYS A 102 -2.77 13.83 27.98
CA LYS A 102 -2.26 15.22 27.95
C LYS A 102 -3.30 16.23 28.41
N ARG A 103 -4.56 16.09 27.96
CA ARG A 103 -5.66 16.97 28.40
C ARG A 103 -5.92 16.83 29.90
N ASN A 104 -5.91 15.62 30.43
CA ASN A 104 -6.11 15.39 31.87
C ASN A 104 -4.94 15.95 32.69
N ALA A 105 -3.70 15.72 32.28
CA ALA A 105 -2.53 16.29 32.93
C ALA A 105 -2.60 17.83 32.98
N ALA A 106 -2.97 18.49 31.88
CA ALA A 106 -3.14 19.94 31.83
C ALA A 106 -4.25 20.46 32.75
N LYS A 107 -5.30 19.68 33.00
CA LYS A 107 -6.34 20.02 33.99
C LYS A 107 -5.78 19.97 35.41
N VAL A 108 -5.11 18.87 35.77
CA VAL A 108 -4.49 18.69 37.09
C VAL A 108 -3.46 19.79 37.38
N MET A 109 -2.62 20.15 36.40
CA MET A 109 -1.61 21.21 36.55
C MET A 109 -2.20 22.60 36.85
N ARG A 110 -3.46 22.85 36.49
CA ARG A 110 -4.15 24.13 36.78
C ARG A 110 -4.96 24.11 38.07
N GLY A 111 -4.85 23.04 38.87
CA GLY A 111 -5.54 22.93 40.15
C GLY A 111 -6.87 22.17 40.12
N GLY A 112 -7.26 21.59 38.97
CA GLY A 112 -8.55 20.91 38.79
C GLY A 112 -9.69 21.86 38.46
#